data_AF-A0A652K9T1-F1
#
_entry.id   AF-A0A652K9T1-F1
#
_cell.length_a   1.000
_cell.length_b   1.000
_cell.length_c   1.000
_cell.angle_alpha   90.00
_cell.angle_beta   90.00
_cell.angle_gamma   90.00
#
_symmetry.space_group_name_H-M   'P 1'
#
loop_
_entity.id
_entity.type
_entity.pdbx_description
1 polymer ?
#
loop_
_entity_poly.entity_id
_entity_poly.type
_entity_poly.pdbx_seq_one_letter_code
_entity_poly.pdbx_strand_id
1 'polypeptide(L)'
;MPFAIIDGDDIGNKVESFILANDVANFIESSRRINFELEGLATRMKELPGVSLVHAGGDSLLIEMEDEAVGLVVEVVNMEQKPGSLTFSAGIGSTLRRSFMALRMAKSSGKCRVVRFEEERE
;
A
#
# COMPACT_ATOMS: atom_id res chain seq x y z
N MET A 1 13.68 10.94 8.34
CA MET A 1 12.94 10.73 7.07
C MET A 1 12.85 9.25 6.72
N PRO A 2 11.83 8.55 7.23
CA PRO A 2 11.51 7.17 6.86
C PRO A 2 10.81 7.07 5.49
N PHE A 3 10.73 5.83 5.00
CA PHE A 3 9.98 5.47 3.79
C PHE A 3 8.80 4.56 4.16
N ALA A 4 7.71 4.66 3.41
CA ALA A 4 6.68 3.63 3.40
C ALA A 4 6.47 3.06 2.00
N ILE A 5 6.40 1.73 1.93
CA ILE A 5 5.94 1.00 0.76
C ILE A 5 4.54 0.49 1.08
N ILE A 6 3.56 0.92 0.31
CA ILE A 6 2.15 0.55 0.45
C ILE A 6 1.76 -0.24 -0.78
N ASP A 7 1.09 -1.37 -0.62
CA ASP A 7 0.82 -2.30 -1.70
C ASP A 7 -0.54 -2.97 -1.53
N GLY A 8 -1.28 -3.07 -2.63
CA GLY A 8 -2.60 -3.70 -2.68
C GLY A 8 -2.55 -5.16 -2.27
N ASP A 9 -3.56 -5.59 -1.54
CA ASP A 9 -3.69 -6.98 -1.12
C ASP A 9 -4.42 -7.81 -2.18
N ASP A 10 -3.87 -9.00 -2.46
CA ASP A 10 -4.45 -10.01 -3.35
C ASP A 10 -4.77 -9.54 -4.78
N ILE A 11 -4.13 -8.46 -5.25
CA ILE A 11 -4.29 -7.95 -6.62
C ILE A 11 -3.92 -9.00 -7.66
N GLY A 12 -2.73 -9.60 -7.54
CA GLY A 12 -2.27 -10.64 -8.45
C GLY A 12 -3.25 -11.81 -8.54
N ASN A 13 -3.67 -12.33 -7.38
CA ASN A 13 -4.63 -13.44 -7.30
C ASN A 13 -5.97 -13.09 -7.99
N LYS A 14 -6.46 -11.87 -7.77
CA LYS A 14 -7.71 -11.38 -8.37
C LYS A 14 -7.60 -11.30 -9.88
N VAL A 15 -6.52 -10.70 -10.39
CA VAL A 15 -6.28 -10.56 -11.83
C VAL A 15 -6.07 -11.92 -12.50
N GLU A 16 -5.30 -12.81 -11.87
CA GLU A 16 -5.04 -14.17 -12.34
C GLU A 16 -6.34 -14.97 -12.48
N SER A 17 -7.28 -14.83 -11.54
CA SER A 17 -8.57 -15.53 -11.60
C SER A 17 -9.36 -15.21 -12.88
N PHE A 18 -9.34 -13.96 -13.34
CA PHE A 18 -10.02 -13.56 -14.59
C PHE A 18 -9.28 -14.05 -15.82
N ILE A 19 -7.95 -14.05 -15.80
CA ILE A 19 -7.13 -14.59 -16.89
C ILE A 19 -7.44 -16.09 -17.08
N LEU A 20 -7.43 -16.87 -16.00
CA LEU A 20 -7.71 -18.31 -16.03
C LEU A 20 -9.14 -18.61 -16.49
N ALA A 21 -10.09 -17.71 -16.18
CA ALA A 21 -11.47 -17.82 -16.63
C ALA A 21 -11.72 -17.31 -18.06
N ASN A 22 -10.71 -16.77 -18.76
CA ASN A 22 -10.88 -16.02 -20.02
C ASN A 22 -11.91 -14.87 -19.92
N ASP A 23 -12.01 -14.25 -18.75
CA ASP A 23 -12.99 -13.20 -18.45
C ASP A 23 -12.39 -11.80 -18.66
N VAL A 24 -12.34 -11.37 -19.91
CA VAL A 24 -11.77 -10.08 -20.32
C VAL A 24 -12.53 -8.90 -19.72
N ALA A 25 -13.85 -9.02 -19.58
CA ALA A 25 -14.69 -7.92 -19.09
C ALA A 25 -14.38 -7.61 -17.62
N ASN A 26 -14.40 -8.63 -16.75
CA ASN A 26 -14.09 -8.46 -15.34
C ASN A 26 -12.61 -8.16 -15.08
N PHE A 27 -11.70 -8.63 -15.95
CA PHE A 27 -10.29 -8.22 -15.93
C PHE A 27 -10.16 -6.70 -16.11
N ILE A 28 -10.80 -6.13 -17.14
CA ILE A 28 -10.72 -4.69 -17.44
C ILE A 28 -11.37 -3.88 -16.31
N GLU A 29 -12.55 -4.30 -15.85
CA GLU A 29 -13.25 -3.62 -14.75
C GLU A 29 -12.39 -3.62 -13.48
N SER A 30 -11.80 -4.76 -13.13
CA SER A 30 -10.94 -4.89 -11.96
C SER A 30 -9.68 -4.03 -12.08
N SER A 31 -9.01 -4.02 -13.23
CA SER A 31 -7.84 -3.17 -13.46
C SER A 31 -8.17 -1.67 -13.31
N ARG A 32 -9.31 -1.21 -13.85
CA ARG A 32 -9.76 0.18 -13.68
C ARG A 32 -10.02 0.51 -12.22
N ARG A 33 -10.66 -0.40 -11.49
CA ARG A 33 -10.94 -0.21 -10.06
C ARG A 33 -9.67 -0.14 -9.23
N ILE A 34 -8.70 -0.99 -9.50
CA ILE A 34 -7.39 -0.98 -8.82
C ILE A 34 -6.68 0.36 -9.05
N ASN A 35 -6.62 0.82 -10.30
CA ASN A 35 -6.02 2.11 -10.63
C ASN A 35 -6.74 3.26 -9.93
N PHE A 36 -8.07 3.27 -9.93
CA PHE A 36 -8.87 4.31 -9.27
C PHE A 36 -8.61 4.36 -7.75
N GLU A 37 -8.60 3.20 -7.08
CA GLU A 37 -8.36 3.14 -5.63
C GLU A 37 -6.90 3.53 -5.29
N LEU A 38 -5.92 3.12 -6.11
CA LEU A 38 -4.52 3.51 -5.94
C LEU A 38 -4.29 5.01 -6.18
N GLU A 39 -4.89 5.58 -7.23
CA GLU A 39 -4.82 7.03 -7.52
C GLU A 39 -5.48 7.86 -6.42
N GLY A 40 -6.59 7.38 -5.86
CA GLY A 40 -7.25 7.98 -4.71
C GLY A 40 -6.33 8.02 -3.48
N LEU A 41 -5.67 6.89 -3.18
CA LEU A 41 -4.70 6.80 -2.09
C LEU A 41 -3.47 7.70 -2.35
N ALA A 42 -2.95 7.71 -3.58
CA ALA A 42 -1.83 8.56 -3.98
C ALA A 42 -2.15 10.05 -3.79
N THR A 43 -3.36 10.48 -4.16
CA THR A 43 -3.84 11.85 -3.98
C THR A 43 -3.89 12.22 -2.51
N ARG A 44 -4.49 11.37 -1.66
CA ARG A 44 -4.55 11.60 -0.20
C ARG A 44 -3.15 11.70 0.42
N MET A 45 -2.21 10.86 -0.01
CA MET A 45 -0.82 10.91 0.48
C MET A 45 -0.11 12.21 0.11
N LYS A 46 -0.34 12.76 -1.09
CA LYS A 46 0.25 14.05 -1.51
C LYS A 46 -0.29 15.24 -0.73
N GLU A 47 -1.50 15.14 -0.20
CA GLU A 47 -2.15 16.20 0.58
C GLU A 47 -1.66 16.24 2.04
N LEU A 48 -0.97 15.18 2.50
CA LEU A 48 -0.43 15.14 3.85
C LEU A 48 0.82 16.04 4.00
N PRO A 49 0.90 16.85 5.07
CA PRO A 49 2.11 17.60 5.36
C PRO A 49 3.28 16.66 5.70
N GLY A 50 4.48 17.01 5.24
CA GLY A 50 5.69 16.20 5.49
C GLY A 50 5.73 14.89 4.72
N VAL A 51 4.89 14.70 3.69
CA VAL A 51 4.91 13.50 2.82
C VAL A 51 5.28 13.88 1.39
N SER A 52 6.18 13.11 0.80
CA SER A 52 6.59 13.21 -0.60
C SER A 52 6.30 11.88 -1.32
N LEU A 53 5.48 11.94 -2.37
CA LEU A 53 5.21 10.78 -3.20
C LEU A 53 6.38 10.53 -4.16
N VAL A 54 7.08 9.42 -3.99
CA VAL A 54 8.20 8.99 -4.84
C VAL A 54 7.71 8.19 -6.04
N HIS A 55 6.74 7.29 -5.82
CA HIS A 55 6.17 6.44 -6.87
C HIS A 55 4.71 6.08 -6.58
N ALA A 56 3.89 6.01 -7.63
CA ALA A 56 2.56 5.42 -7.64
C ALA A 56 2.39 4.66 -8.96
N GLY A 57 2.11 3.37 -8.90
CA GLY A 57 1.92 2.57 -10.11
C GLY A 57 1.57 1.11 -9.83
N GLY A 58 0.84 0.50 -10.77
CA GLY A 58 0.35 -0.86 -10.64
C GLY A 58 -0.61 -0.97 -9.46
N ASP A 59 -0.17 -1.64 -8.41
CA ASP A 59 -0.85 -1.80 -7.12
C ASP A 59 -0.04 -1.24 -5.93
N SER A 60 1.01 -0.47 -6.20
CA SER A 60 1.97 -0.05 -5.17
C SER A 60 2.25 1.45 -5.16
N LEU A 61 2.62 1.94 -3.97
CA LEU A 61 3.02 3.31 -3.68
C LEU A 61 4.32 3.28 -2.88
N LEU A 62 5.23 4.20 -3.23
CA LEU A 62 6.40 4.51 -2.42
C LEU A 62 6.33 5.98 -2.02
N ILE A 63 6.40 6.22 -0.72
CA ILE A 63 6.47 7.57 -0.16
C ILE A 63 7.71 7.72 0.72
N GLU A 64 8.27 8.91 0.71
CA GLU A 64 9.22 9.41 1.70
C GLU A 64 8.45 10.37 2.61
N MET A 65 8.75 10.35 3.91
CA MET A 65 8.04 11.21 4.86
C MET A 65 8.94 11.71 5.98
N GLU A 66 8.53 12.79 6.62
CA GLU A 66 9.05 13.25 7.91
C GLU A 66 8.55 12.32 9.03
N ASP A 67 9.31 12.23 10.13
CA ASP A 67 9.00 11.32 11.23
C ASP A 67 7.67 11.67 11.92
N GLU A 68 7.29 12.94 11.91
CA GLU A 68 6.03 13.47 12.41
C GLU A 68 4.83 13.04 11.55
N ALA A 69 5.03 12.81 10.25
CA ALA A 69 3.97 12.44 9.30
C ALA A 69 3.62 10.95 9.36
N VAL A 70 4.43 10.10 10.01
CA VAL A 70 4.22 8.64 10.07
C VAL A 70 2.88 8.28 10.73
N GLY A 71 2.40 9.08 11.69
CA GLY A 71 1.08 8.90 12.29
C GLY A 71 -0.05 9.09 11.28
N LEU A 72 0.01 10.17 10.50
CA LEU A 72 -0.98 10.51 9.48
C LEU A 72 -1.03 9.48 8.36
N VAL A 73 0.13 9.02 7.89
CA VAL A 73 0.21 7.96 6.88
C VAL A 73 -0.47 6.68 7.36
N VAL A 74 -0.20 6.25 8.59
CA VAL A 74 -0.83 5.05 9.17
C VAL A 74 -2.35 5.22 9.24
N GLU A 75 -2.81 6.39 9.66
CA GLU A 75 -4.24 6.69 9.74
C GLU A 75 -4.91 6.61 8.37
N VAL A 76 -4.35 7.26 7.33
CA VAL A 76 -4.91 7.21 5.98
C VAL A 76 -4.94 5.78 5.44
N VAL A 77 -3.86 5.01 5.57
CA VAL A 77 -3.86 3.60 5.12
C VAL A 77 -4.91 2.78 5.85
N ASN A 78 -5.09 2.99 7.16
CA ASN A 78 -6.11 2.27 7.94
C ASN A 78 -7.54 2.67 7.53
N MET A 79 -7.78 3.91 7.13
CA MET A 79 -9.09 4.36 6.63
C MET A 79 -9.49 3.71 5.30
N GLU A 80 -8.53 3.25 4.48
CA GLU A 80 -8.84 2.51 3.24
C GLU A 80 -9.26 1.06 3.48
N GLN A 81 -9.07 0.53 4.70
CA GLN A 81 -9.34 -0.88 5.01
C GLN A 81 -10.83 -1.15 5.21
N LYS A 82 -11.62 -1.08 4.13
CA LYS A 82 -13.08 -1.24 4.18
C LYS A 82 -13.50 -2.62 3.65
N PRO A 83 -14.50 -3.27 4.27
CA PRO A 83 -15.08 -4.49 3.71
C PRO A 83 -15.58 -4.27 2.28
N GLY A 84 -15.14 -5.10 1.35
CA GLY A 84 -15.56 -5.04 -0.06
C GLY A 84 -14.82 -4.02 -0.94
N SER A 85 -13.86 -3.26 -0.39
CA SER A 85 -12.89 -2.46 -1.17
C SER A 85 -11.58 -3.22 -1.38
N LEU A 86 -10.68 -2.65 -2.18
CA LEU A 86 -9.28 -3.06 -2.11
C LEU A 86 -8.75 -2.73 -0.71
N THR A 87 -7.98 -3.66 -0.15
CA THR A 87 -7.24 -3.45 1.09
C THR A 87 -5.76 -3.27 0.77
N PHE A 88 -5.04 -2.63 1.68
CA PHE A 88 -3.63 -2.32 1.49
C PHE A 88 -2.81 -2.82 2.68
N SER A 89 -1.64 -3.38 2.38
CA SER A 89 -0.61 -3.62 3.37
C SER A 89 0.49 -2.57 3.21
N ALA A 90 1.04 -2.09 4.32
CA ALA A 90 2.12 -1.11 4.28
C ALA A 90 3.28 -1.50 5.20
N GLY A 91 4.49 -1.20 4.76
CA GLY A 91 5.71 -1.35 5.53
C GLY A 91 6.44 -0.02 5.66
N ILE A 92 6.72 0.39 6.89
CA ILE A 92 7.44 1.64 7.20
C ILE A 92 8.81 1.31 7.79
N GLY A 93 9.84 2.03 7.39
CA GLY A 93 11.19 1.86 7.91
C GLY A 93 12.11 3.02 7.55
N SER A 94 13.23 3.13 8.27
CA SER A 94 14.22 4.19 8.04
C SER A 94 15.02 4.06 6.73
N THR A 95 14.87 2.94 6.01
CA THR A 95 15.47 2.68 4.70
C THR A 95 14.49 1.92 3.83
N LEU A 96 14.59 2.03 2.51
CA LEU A 96 13.78 1.25 1.56
C LEU A 96 13.80 -0.26 1.87
N ARG A 97 14.97 -0.81 2.23
CA ARG A 97 15.12 -2.22 2.62
C ARG A 97 14.26 -2.56 3.84
N ARG A 98 14.30 -1.73 4.89
CA ARG A 98 13.51 -1.95 6.11
C ARG A 98 12.01 -1.80 5.84
N SER A 99 11.61 -0.82 5.05
CA SER A 99 10.22 -0.64 4.61
C SER A 99 9.72 -1.85 3.82
N PHE A 100 10.54 -2.40 2.93
CA PHE A 100 10.22 -3.62 2.21
C PHE A 100 10.09 -4.83 3.14
N MET A 101 11.00 -5.01 4.09
CA MET A 101 10.90 -6.08 5.09
C MET A 101 9.61 -5.96 5.92
N ALA A 102 9.28 -4.76 6.41
CA ALA A 102 8.03 -4.51 7.12
C ALA A 102 6.80 -4.82 6.25
N LEU A 103 6.81 -4.45 4.97
CA LEU A 103 5.70 -4.75 4.05
C LEU A 103 5.52 -6.27 3.90
N ARG A 104 6.62 -7.03 3.77
CA ARG A 104 6.56 -8.49 3.72
C ARG A 104 6.00 -9.08 5.01
N MET A 105 6.35 -8.52 6.17
CA MET A 105 5.75 -8.91 7.45
C MET A 105 4.25 -8.59 7.48
N ALA A 106 3.83 -7.41 7.01
CA ALA A 106 2.41 -7.04 6.92
C ALA A 106 1.61 -8.04 6.07
N LYS A 107 2.10 -8.34 4.86
CA LYS A 107 1.44 -9.27 3.93
C LYS A 107 1.41 -10.72 4.40
N SER A 108 2.47 -11.18 5.07
CA SER A 108 2.54 -12.56 5.60
C SER A 108 1.75 -12.75 6.89
N SER A 109 1.50 -11.68 7.65
CA SER A 109 0.80 -11.74 8.94
C SER A 109 -0.73 -11.63 8.83
N GLY A 110 -1.28 -11.74 7.62
CA GLY A 110 -2.73 -11.65 7.37
C GLY A 110 -3.20 -10.37 6.69
N LYS A 111 -2.28 -9.55 6.15
CA LYS A 111 -2.56 -8.38 5.30
C LYS A 111 -3.37 -7.28 6.00
N CYS A 112 -3.85 -6.28 5.25
CA CYS A 112 -4.77 -5.25 5.72
C CYS A 112 -4.22 -4.49 6.94
N ARG A 113 -2.92 -4.18 6.94
CA ARG A 113 -2.23 -3.61 8.10
C ARG A 113 -0.99 -2.82 7.72
N VAL A 114 -0.59 -1.95 8.63
CA VAL A 114 0.71 -1.27 8.59
C VAL A 114 1.64 -1.90 9.60
N VAL A 115 2.85 -2.25 9.17
CA VAL A 115 3.94 -2.70 10.04
C VAL A 115 5.05 -1.67 10.00
N ARG A 116 5.62 -1.35 11.17
CA ARG A 116 6.80 -0.52 11.30
C ARG A 116 7.99 -1.40 11.66
N PHE A 117 9.10 -1.19 10.97
CA PHE A 117 10.37 -1.83 11.33
C PHE A 117 11.08 -0.96 12.36
N GLU A 118 10.91 -1.28 13.64
CA GLU A 118 11.66 -0.66 14.73
C GLU A 118 13.02 -1.36 14.86
N GLU A 119 14.07 -0.61 15.19
CA GLU A 119 15.33 -1.23 15.60
C GLU A 119 15.08 -1.98 16.89
N GLU A 120 15.48 -3.26 16.95
CA GLU A 120 15.82 -3.85 18.24
C GLU A 120 16.88 -2.94 18.84
N ARG A 121 16.51 -2.20 19.89
CA ARG A 121 17.48 -1.62 20.79
C ARG A 121 18.19 -2.79 21.45
N GLU A 122 19.33 -3.20 20.90
CA GLU A 122 20.35 -3.96 21.65
C GLU A 122 20.85 -3.13 22.83
#